data_AF-A0A5D3DAJ1-F1
#
_entry.id   AF-A0A5D3DAJ1-F1
#
_cell.length_a   1.000
_cell.length_b   1.000
_cell.length_c   1.000
_cell.angle_alpha   90.00
_cell.angle_beta   90.00
_cell.angle_gamma   90.00
#
_symmetry.space_group_name_H-M   'P 1'
#
loop_
_entity.id
_entity.type
_entity.pdbx_description
1 polymer ?
#
loop_
_entity_poly.entity_id
_entity_poly.type
_entity_poly.pdbx_seq_one_letter_code
_entity_poly.pdbx_strand_id
1 'polypeptide(L)'
;MEKDLQGLRTQVIEVKQLIDEAEVEPNFLFLHPFHGDSHLKMFNSLSKMVGLLALNGEAMNNLKESLREDLWRKVGEKLEGDFEKYKEIMTSGFVTFYEDFRSSSLKFLKGNENKEDNCGDIEMGEAQRIEVMDEIEKEKLINSFLQHLREIVESKDGTSEEIILSLSAMAFCFNSLIKEMEEVGEAIRELIEWEKSFF
;
A
#
# COMPACT_ATOMS: atom_id res chain seq x y z
N MET A 1 -4.67 7.54 -14.38
CA MET A 1 -5.37 7.44 -13.08
C MET A 1 -6.57 6.50 -13.17
N GLU A 2 -7.66 6.84 -13.87
CA GLU A 2 -8.87 5.99 -13.89
C GLU A 2 -8.63 4.61 -14.52
N LYS A 3 -7.89 4.55 -15.63
CA LYS A 3 -7.48 3.29 -16.26
C LYS A 3 -6.58 2.44 -15.35
N ASP A 4 -5.66 3.07 -14.64
CA ASP A 4 -4.72 2.37 -13.74
C ASP A 4 -5.45 1.82 -12.51
N LEU A 5 -6.38 2.59 -11.95
CA LEU A 5 -7.24 2.17 -10.87
C LEU A 5 -8.17 1.03 -11.27
N GLN A 6 -8.70 1.06 -12.49
CA GLN A 6 -9.49 -0.05 -13.03
C GLN A 6 -8.63 -1.31 -13.19
N GLY A 7 -7.40 -1.18 -13.70
CA GLY A 7 -6.45 -2.28 -13.78
C GLY A 7 -6.15 -2.89 -12.41
N LEU A 8 -5.86 -2.06 -11.41
CA LEU A 8 -5.63 -2.51 -10.04
C LEU A 8 -6.85 -3.21 -9.45
N ARG A 9 -8.06 -2.67 -9.67
CA ARG A 9 -9.31 -3.31 -9.22
C ARG A 9 -9.48 -4.69 -9.83
N THR A 10 -9.19 -4.87 -11.11
CA THR A 10 -9.23 -6.18 -11.77
C THR A 10 -8.25 -7.15 -11.10
N GLN A 11 -7.01 -6.74 -10.88
CA GLN A 11 -5.99 -7.58 -10.23
C GLN A 11 -6.41 -8.01 -8.81
N VAL A 12 -7.00 -7.10 -8.03
CA VAL A 12 -7.49 -7.42 -6.67
C VAL A 12 -8.66 -8.41 -6.73
N ILE A 13 -9.55 -8.31 -7.73
CA ILE A 13 -10.64 -9.29 -7.94
C ILE A 13 -10.07 -10.66 -8.33
N GLU A 14 -9.06 -10.71 -9.20
CA GLU A 14 -8.38 -11.95 -9.57
C GLU A 14 -7.75 -12.63 -8.35
N VAL A 15 -7.16 -11.87 -7.43
CA VAL A 15 -6.67 -12.42 -6.14
C VAL A 15 -7.78 -13.11 -5.37
N LYS A 16 -8.99 -12.53 -5.31
CA LYS A 16 -10.12 -13.19 -4.62
C LYS A 16 -10.51 -14.50 -5.27
N GLN A 17 -10.54 -14.54 -6.60
CA GLN A 17 -10.86 -15.74 -7.36
C GLN A 17 -9.85 -16.86 -7.07
N LEU A 18 -8.56 -16.54 -7.06
CA LEU A 18 -7.51 -17.50 -6.71
C LEU A 18 -7.65 -18.03 -5.27
N ILE A 19 -8.06 -17.18 -4.33
CA ILE A 19 -8.34 -17.60 -2.94
C ILE A 19 -9.54 -18.54 -2.90
N ASP A 20 -10.65 -18.19 -3.57
CA ASP A 20 -11.85 -19.02 -3.62
C ASP A 20 -11.58 -20.41 -4.23
N GLU A 21 -10.80 -20.45 -5.31
CA GLU A 21 -10.37 -21.69 -5.95
C GLU A 21 -9.51 -22.55 -4.99
N ALA A 22 -8.56 -21.92 -4.29
CA ALA A 22 -7.68 -22.59 -3.33
C ALA A 22 -8.42 -23.15 -2.11
N GLU A 23 -9.49 -22.49 -1.64
CA GLU A 23 -10.34 -22.99 -0.55
C GLU A 23 -11.19 -24.19 -0.94
N VAL A 24 -11.65 -24.25 -2.20
CA VAL A 24 -12.51 -25.33 -2.71
C VAL A 24 -11.68 -26.58 -3.07
N GLU A 25 -10.46 -26.41 -3.57
CA GLU A 25 -9.57 -27.51 -3.96
C GLU A 25 -8.18 -27.48 -3.26
N PRO A 26 -8.11 -27.48 -1.92
CA PRO A 26 -6.83 -27.31 -1.19
C PRO A 26 -5.82 -28.43 -1.49
N ASN A 27 -6.29 -29.62 -1.89
CA ASN A 27 -5.46 -30.80 -2.10
C ASN A 27 -4.89 -30.94 -3.53
N PHE A 28 -5.24 -30.04 -4.47
CA PHE A 28 -4.77 -30.17 -5.87
C PHE A 28 -3.49 -29.36 -6.14
N LEU A 29 -3.29 -28.24 -5.42
CA LEU A 29 -2.20 -27.29 -5.70
C LEU A 29 -1.20 -27.09 -4.56
N PHE A 30 -1.50 -27.55 -3.34
CA PHE A 30 -0.68 -27.28 -2.16
C PHE A 30 -0.21 -28.55 -1.46
N LEU A 31 1.08 -28.59 -1.12
CA LEU A 31 1.67 -29.65 -0.28
C LEU A 31 1.22 -29.53 1.20
N HIS A 32 0.65 -28.38 1.59
CA HIS A 32 0.21 -28.04 2.94
C HIS A 32 -1.21 -27.44 2.91
N PRO A 33 -1.96 -27.46 4.02
CA PRO A 33 -3.32 -26.92 4.07
C PRO A 33 -3.37 -25.46 3.61
N PHE A 34 -4.26 -25.05 2.71
CA PHE A 34 -4.30 -23.63 2.32
C PHE A 34 -4.66 -22.71 3.51
N HIS A 35 -3.87 -21.66 3.78
CA HIS A 35 -4.13 -20.69 4.87
C HIS A 35 -5.05 -19.55 4.41
N GLY A 36 -6.33 -19.87 4.21
CA GLY A 36 -7.32 -18.94 3.67
C GLY A 36 -7.45 -17.63 4.45
N ASP A 37 -7.37 -17.68 5.79
CA ASP A 37 -7.58 -16.51 6.66
C ASP A 37 -6.60 -15.36 6.35
N SER A 38 -5.29 -15.64 6.26
CA SER A 38 -4.31 -14.57 5.98
C SER A 38 -4.37 -14.10 4.53
N HIS A 39 -4.67 -14.97 3.57
CA HIS A 39 -4.90 -14.54 2.18
C HIS A 39 -6.14 -13.65 2.07
N LEU A 40 -7.23 -13.98 2.77
CA LEU A 40 -8.45 -13.18 2.81
C LEU A 40 -8.22 -11.84 3.53
N LYS A 41 -7.45 -11.83 4.62
CA LYS A 41 -7.01 -10.60 5.31
C LYS A 41 -6.28 -9.67 4.34
N MET A 42 -5.28 -10.20 3.61
CA MET A 42 -4.55 -9.44 2.59
C MET A 42 -5.47 -8.91 1.49
N PHE A 43 -6.37 -9.75 0.96
CA PHE A 43 -7.35 -9.33 -0.06
C PHE A 43 -8.26 -8.19 0.44
N ASN A 44 -8.77 -8.29 1.67
CA ASN A 44 -9.64 -7.28 2.24
C ASN A 44 -8.92 -5.93 2.35
N SER A 45 -7.67 -5.92 2.79
CA SER A 45 -6.86 -4.69 2.87
C SER A 45 -6.58 -4.10 1.49
N LEU A 46 -6.17 -4.92 0.51
CA LEU A 46 -5.98 -4.48 -0.88
C LEU A 46 -7.26 -3.90 -1.48
N SER A 47 -8.42 -4.52 -1.22
CA SER A 47 -9.72 -4.04 -1.69
C SER A 47 -10.08 -2.67 -1.12
N LYS A 48 -9.83 -2.45 0.18
CA LYS A 48 -10.01 -1.13 0.80
C LYS A 48 -9.05 -0.10 0.23
N MET A 49 -7.79 -0.45 -0.01
CA MET A 49 -6.82 0.45 -0.66
C MET A 49 -7.31 0.96 -2.01
N VAL A 50 -7.89 0.08 -2.84
CA VAL A 50 -8.50 0.49 -4.12
C VAL A 50 -9.62 1.52 -3.90
N GLY A 51 -10.46 1.31 -2.87
CA GLY A 51 -11.49 2.27 -2.49
C GLY A 51 -10.93 3.62 -2.03
N LEU A 52 -9.89 3.60 -1.20
CA LEU A 52 -9.21 4.80 -0.70
C LEU A 52 -8.52 5.59 -1.81
N LEU A 53 -7.87 4.90 -2.77
CA LEU A 53 -7.26 5.53 -3.94
C LEU A 53 -8.33 6.18 -4.84
N ALA A 54 -9.48 5.54 -5.02
CA ALA A 54 -10.61 6.10 -5.75
C ALA A 54 -11.13 7.39 -5.09
N LEU A 55 -11.38 7.32 -3.78
CA LEU A 55 -11.85 8.46 -2.98
C LEU A 55 -10.83 9.61 -2.98
N ASN A 56 -9.54 9.30 -2.88
CA ASN A 56 -8.49 10.31 -2.96
C ASN A 56 -8.44 10.99 -4.33
N GLY A 57 -8.60 10.21 -5.41
CA GLY A 57 -8.69 10.77 -6.77
C GLY A 57 -9.88 11.72 -6.94
N GLU A 58 -11.04 11.36 -6.40
CA GLU A 58 -12.23 12.22 -6.37
C GLU A 58 -11.98 13.49 -5.54
N ALA A 59 -11.41 13.36 -4.34
CA ALA A 59 -11.06 14.51 -3.50
C ALA A 59 -10.07 15.47 -4.20
N MET A 60 -9.07 14.94 -4.90
CA MET A 60 -8.14 15.76 -5.68
C MET A 60 -8.83 16.49 -6.84
N ASN A 61 -9.77 15.84 -7.53
CA ASN A 61 -10.54 16.46 -8.60
C ASN A 61 -11.44 17.58 -8.06
N ASN A 62 -12.17 17.31 -6.98
CA ASN A 62 -13.03 18.31 -6.32
C ASN A 62 -12.22 19.51 -5.84
N LEU A 63 -11.04 19.27 -5.26
CA LEU A 63 -10.13 20.33 -4.81
C LEU A 63 -9.64 21.19 -5.99
N LYS A 64 -9.29 20.55 -7.12
CA LYS A 64 -8.87 21.25 -8.34
C LYS A 64 -10.00 22.11 -8.93
N GLU A 65 -11.24 21.63 -8.90
CA GLU A 65 -12.40 22.38 -9.38
C GLU A 65 -12.79 23.53 -8.45
N SER A 66 -12.60 23.35 -7.14
CA SER A 66 -12.94 24.35 -6.11
C SER A 66 -11.92 25.49 -6.01
N LEU A 67 -10.69 25.30 -6.51
CA LEU A 67 -9.61 26.26 -6.41
C LEU A 67 -9.36 26.99 -7.74
N ARG A 68 -8.99 28.28 -7.64
CA ARG A 68 -8.39 28.98 -8.78
C ARG A 68 -7.05 28.32 -9.16
N GLU A 69 -6.69 28.37 -10.43
CA GLU A 69 -5.48 27.73 -10.96
C GLU A 69 -4.19 28.16 -10.22
N ASP A 70 -4.08 29.42 -9.81
CA ASP A 70 -2.93 29.94 -9.06
C ASP A 70 -2.85 29.35 -7.64
N LEU A 71 -4.00 29.14 -7.01
CA LEU A 71 -4.10 28.53 -5.68
C LEU A 71 -3.89 27.01 -5.76
N TRP A 72 -4.46 26.34 -6.77
CA TRP A 72 -4.21 24.93 -7.03
C TRP A 72 -2.72 24.63 -7.20
N ARG A 73 -2.00 25.46 -7.97
CA ARG A 73 -0.54 25.31 -8.13
C ARG A 73 0.19 25.44 -6.79
N LYS A 74 -0.14 26.44 -5.98
CA LYS A 74 0.47 26.64 -4.64
C LYS A 74 0.18 25.46 -3.71
N VAL A 75 -1.03 24.92 -3.74
CA VAL A 75 -1.39 23.70 -2.99
C VAL A 75 -0.56 22.52 -3.46
N GLY A 76 -0.43 22.34 -4.78
CA GLY A 76 0.42 21.32 -5.37
C GLY A 76 1.88 21.42 -4.91
N GLU A 77 2.51 22.59 -5.05
CA GLU A 77 3.89 22.85 -4.63
C GLU A 77 4.10 22.58 -3.12
N LYS A 78 3.08 22.84 -2.30
CA LYS A 78 3.14 22.63 -0.86
C LYS A 78 3.01 21.17 -0.46
N LEU A 79 2.19 20.41 -1.17
CA LEU A 79 1.93 18.99 -0.88
C LEU A 79 2.86 18.03 -1.63
N GLU A 80 3.58 18.50 -2.66
CA GLU A 80 4.47 17.69 -3.49
C GLU A 80 5.47 16.89 -2.66
N GLY A 81 6.12 17.55 -1.70
CA GLY A 81 7.08 16.89 -0.81
C GLY A 81 6.45 15.83 0.10
N ASP A 82 5.19 15.99 0.50
CA ASP A 82 4.48 14.98 1.28
C ASP A 82 4.06 13.80 0.41
N PHE A 83 3.59 14.06 -0.82
CA PHE A 83 3.22 13.02 -1.76
C PHE A 83 4.41 12.15 -2.17
N GLU A 84 5.58 12.75 -2.40
CA GLU A 84 6.77 11.99 -2.80
C GLU A 84 7.23 11.08 -1.66
N LYS A 85 7.31 11.59 -0.43
CA LYS A 85 7.60 10.76 0.75
C LYS A 85 6.59 9.65 0.93
N TYR A 86 5.30 9.97 0.79
CA TYR A 86 4.22 9.00 0.89
C TYR A 86 4.39 7.87 -0.14
N LYS A 87 4.68 8.23 -1.40
CA LYS A 87 4.93 7.27 -2.48
C LYS A 87 6.16 6.42 -2.20
N GLU A 88 7.25 7.02 -1.72
CA GLU A 88 8.47 6.31 -1.32
C GLU A 88 8.16 5.25 -0.26
N ILE A 89 7.42 5.61 0.78
CA ILE A 89 7.02 4.70 1.86
C ILE A 89 6.15 3.56 1.35
N MET A 90 5.12 3.87 0.56
CA MET A 90 4.26 2.84 -0.03
C MET A 90 5.08 1.87 -0.87
N THR A 91 5.97 2.39 -1.70
CA THR A 91 6.81 1.58 -2.60
C THR A 91 7.78 0.71 -1.81
N SER A 92 8.52 1.29 -0.86
CA SER A 92 9.50 0.56 -0.05
C SER A 92 8.83 -0.52 0.80
N GLY A 93 7.68 -0.23 1.42
CA GLY A 93 6.92 -1.22 2.19
C GLY A 93 6.53 -2.44 1.36
N PHE A 94 5.93 -2.24 0.18
CA PHE A 94 5.56 -3.36 -0.69
C PHE A 94 6.77 -4.14 -1.23
N VAL A 95 7.89 -3.45 -1.52
CA VAL A 95 9.14 -4.12 -1.91
C VAL A 95 9.64 -5.01 -0.77
N THR A 96 9.73 -4.49 0.46
CA THR A 96 10.14 -5.25 1.64
C THR A 96 9.24 -6.48 1.85
N PHE A 97 7.92 -6.31 1.75
CA PHE A 97 6.97 -7.43 1.87
C PHE A 97 7.18 -8.52 0.82
N TYR A 98 7.43 -8.13 -0.42
CA TYR A 98 7.71 -9.07 -1.50
C TYR A 98 9.03 -9.82 -1.25
N GLU A 99 10.08 -9.13 -0.80
CA GLU A 99 11.36 -9.74 -0.47
C GLU A 99 11.26 -10.72 0.71
N ASP A 100 10.53 -10.35 1.75
CA ASP A 100 10.29 -11.20 2.91
C ASP A 100 9.57 -12.49 2.49
N PHE A 101 8.48 -12.36 1.73
CA PHE A 101 7.74 -13.51 1.20
C PHE A 101 8.60 -14.39 0.28
N ARG A 102 9.31 -13.78 -0.68
CA ARG A 102 10.19 -14.48 -1.62
C ARG A 102 11.33 -15.21 -0.90
N SER A 103 11.96 -14.58 0.09
CA SER A 103 13.07 -15.18 0.83
C SER A 103 12.61 -16.34 1.71
N SER A 104 11.39 -16.27 2.24
CA SER A 104 10.74 -17.37 2.95
C SER A 104 10.50 -18.54 1.98
N SER A 105 9.77 -18.30 0.89
CA SER A 105 9.42 -19.31 -0.12
C SER A 105 10.65 -19.99 -0.74
N LEU A 106 11.71 -19.23 -1.05
CA LEU A 106 12.94 -19.79 -1.63
C LEU A 106 13.73 -20.67 -0.65
N LYS A 107 13.74 -20.34 0.64
CA LYS A 107 14.37 -21.20 1.67
C LYS A 107 13.63 -22.54 1.76
N PHE A 108 12.31 -22.54 1.54
CA PHE A 108 11.52 -23.77 1.50
C PHE A 108 11.77 -24.60 0.24
N LEU A 109 11.88 -23.97 -0.93
CA LEU A 109 12.16 -24.67 -2.19
C LEU A 109 13.56 -25.31 -2.25
N LYS A 110 14.55 -24.73 -1.55
CA LYS A 110 15.95 -25.22 -1.52
C LYS A 110 16.27 -26.21 -0.40
N GLY A 111 15.26 -26.76 0.29
CA GLY A 111 15.36 -27.68 1.43
C GLY A 111 16.78 -28.14 1.81
N ASN A 112 17.37 -27.55 2.86
CA ASN A 112 18.63 -27.98 3.48
C ASN A 112 19.77 -28.40 2.54
N GLU A 113 19.90 -27.82 1.34
CA GLU A 113 21.13 -27.96 0.56
C GLU A 113 21.94 -26.66 0.62
N ASN A 114 23.08 -26.74 1.32
CA ASN A 114 24.21 -25.84 1.18
C ASN A 114 24.69 -25.83 -0.28
N LYS A 115 23.99 -25.12 -1.15
CA LYS A 115 24.50 -24.71 -2.46
C LYS A 115 24.05 -23.29 -2.73
N GLU A 116 25.04 -22.41 -2.69
CA GLU A 116 25.08 -21.20 -3.50
C GLU A 116 24.57 -21.58 -4.90
N ASP A 117 23.33 -21.24 -5.17
CA ASP A 117 22.85 -21.24 -6.55
C ASP A 117 22.33 -19.84 -6.82
N ASN A 118 23.24 -19.14 -7.47
CA ASN A 118 23.19 -17.78 -7.96
C ASN A 118 22.18 -17.75 -9.11
N CYS A 119 20.88 -17.82 -8.78
CA CYS A 119 19.84 -17.48 -9.73
C CYS A 119 19.73 -15.95 -9.76
N GLY A 120 20.71 -15.34 -10.41
CA GLY A 120 20.73 -13.92 -10.68
C GLY A 120 19.57 -13.56 -11.60
N ASP A 121 18.67 -12.73 -11.08
CA ASP A 121 17.96 -11.77 -11.91
C ASP A 121 18.54 -10.39 -11.54
N ILE A 122 19.43 -9.94 -12.41
CA ILE A 122 20.43 -8.88 -12.24
C ILE A 122 19.85 -7.48 -12.53
N GLU A 123 18.52 -7.30 -12.54
CA GLU A 123 17.89 -6.02 -12.89
C GLU A 123 17.19 -5.27 -11.74
N MET A 124 17.11 -5.84 -10.53
CA MET A 124 16.74 -5.05 -9.34
C MET A 124 18.02 -4.63 -8.62
N GLY A 125 18.41 -3.36 -8.83
CA GLY A 125 19.47 -2.71 -8.06
C GLY A 125 19.26 -2.95 -6.56
N GLU A 126 20.35 -3.14 -5.83
CA GLU A 126 20.37 -3.48 -4.41
C GLU A 126 19.25 -2.76 -3.64
N ALA A 127 18.16 -3.48 -3.37
CA ALA A 127 17.13 -3.00 -2.49
C ALA A 127 17.78 -2.91 -1.11
N GLN A 128 18.14 -1.70 -0.71
CA GLN A 128 18.39 -1.42 0.68
C GLN A 128 17.13 -1.85 1.40
N ARG A 129 17.25 -2.86 2.29
CA ARG A 129 16.20 -3.26 3.21
C ARG A 129 15.85 -2.04 4.05
N ILE A 130 14.87 -1.27 3.59
CA ILE A 130 14.27 -0.20 4.35
C ILE A 130 13.28 -0.91 5.26
N GLU A 131 13.65 -1.02 6.54
CA GLU A 131 12.74 -1.48 7.59
C GLU A 131 11.42 -0.72 7.43
N VAL A 132 10.30 -1.43 7.57
CA VAL A 132 8.97 -0.84 7.60
C VAL A 132 9.05 0.38 8.51
N MET A 133 8.79 1.56 7.94
CA MET A 133 9.07 2.85 8.55
C MET A 133 8.63 2.90 10.02
N ASP A 134 9.51 3.43 10.89
CA ASP A 134 9.23 3.55 12.32
C ASP A 134 7.93 4.35 12.55
N GLU A 135 7.17 3.99 13.57
CA GLU A 135 5.88 4.60 13.91
C GLU A 135 6.01 6.13 14.09
N ILE A 136 7.17 6.55 14.61
CA ILE A 136 7.53 7.97 14.78
C ILE A 136 7.66 8.69 13.43
N GLU A 137 8.23 8.05 12.42
CA GLU A 137 8.39 8.63 11.08
C GLU A 137 7.04 8.70 10.35
N LYS A 138 6.14 7.73 10.58
CA LYS A 138 4.76 7.74 10.07
C LYS A 138 3.98 8.90 10.65
N GLU A 139 4.03 9.05 11.97
CA GLU A 139 3.36 10.14 12.67
C GLU A 139 3.89 11.51 12.22
N LYS A 140 5.21 11.65 12.03
CA LYS A 140 5.82 12.87 11.49
C LYS A 140 5.31 13.19 10.08
N LEU A 141 5.19 12.20 9.20
CA LEU A 141 4.65 12.41 7.85
C LEU A 141 3.20 12.89 7.89
N ILE A 142 2.36 12.19 8.66
CA ILE A 142 0.94 12.54 8.79
C ILE A 142 0.80 13.95 9.37
N ASN A 143 1.59 14.27 10.41
CA ASN A 143 1.57 15.60 11.02
C ASN A 143 2.09 16.70 10.08
N SER A 144 3.14 16.43 9.29
CA SER A 144 3.63 17.34 8.23
C SER A 144 2.51 17.64 7.23
N PHE A 145 1.86 16.59 6.73
CA PHE A 145 0.77 16.72 5.77
C PHE A 145 -0.40 17.52 6.35
N LEU A 146 -0.88 17.16 7.56
CA LEU A 146 -1.96 17.87 8.24
C LEU A 146 -1.61 19.35 8.51
N GLN A 147 -0.36 19.65 8.83
CA GLN A 147 0.12 21.01 9.02
C GLN A 147 0.07 21.80 7.71
N HIS A 148 0.52 21.21 6.60
CA HIS A 148 0.41 21.85 5.30
C HIS A 148 -1.05 22.10 4.88
N LEU A 149 -1.95 21.13 5.13
CA LEU A 149 -3.40 21.31 4.90
C LEU A 149 -3.98 22.45 5.73
N ARG A 150 -3.62 22.53 7.03
CA ARG A 150 -4.05 23.61 7.92
C ARG A 150 -3.63 24.97 7.38
N GLU A 151 -2.38 25.11 6.97
CA GLU A 151 -1.87 26.37 6.44
C GLU A 151 -2.54 26.77 5.12
N ILE A 152 -2.97 25.81 4.30
CA ILE A 152 -3.80 26.07 3.11
C ILE A 152 -5.15 26.65 3.55
N VAL A 153 -5.82 26.03 4.53
CA VAL A 153 -7.12 26.46 5.04
C VAL A 153 -7.07 27.84 5.71
N GLU A 154 -6.01 28.13 6.47
CA GLU A 154 -5.84 29.38 7.22
C GLU A 154 -5.43 30.57 6.35
N SER A 155 -4.97 30.35 5.10
CA SER A 155 -4.51 31.39 4.17
C SER A 155 -5.61 32.35 3.63
N LYS A 156 -6.85 32.17 4.09
CA LYS A 156 -7.96 33.16 4.20
C LYS A 156 -8.55 33.82 2.96
N ASP A 157 -8.15 33.49 1.73
CA ASP A 157 -8.90 33.90 0.54
C ASP A 157 -9.90 32.81 0.12
N GLY A 158 -11.08 32.80 0.75
CA GLY A 158 -12.25 32.08 0.24
C GLY A 158 -12.24 30.55 0.38
N THR A 159 -11.84 30.02 1.53
CA THR A 159 -11.92 28.58 1.82
C THR A 159 -13.38 28.14 1.89
N SER A 160 -13.88 27.51 0.82
CA SER A 160 -15.21 26.89 0.79
C SER A 160 -15.23 25.62 1.64
N GLU A 161 -16.41 25.21 2.08
CA GLU A 161 -16.62 23.93 2.76
C GLU A 161 -16.12 22.74 1.90
N GLU A 162 -16.21 22.86 0.57
CA GLU A 162 -15.74 21.85 -0.39
C GLU A 162 -14.21 21.68 -0.38
N ILE A 163 -13.45 22.77 -0.23
CA ILE A 163 -11.98 22.70 -0.09
C ILE A 163 -11.62 21.98 1.20
N ILE A 164 -12.26 22.33 2.32
CA ILE A 164 -12.01 21.70 3.62
C ILE A 164 -12.37 20.21 3.56
N LEU A 165 -13.50 19.86 2.97
CA LEU A 165 -13.94 18.48 2.81
C LEU A 165 -12.96 17.68 1.95
N SER A 166 -12.50 18.24 0.83
CA SER A 166 -11.56 17.58 -0.07
C SER A 166 -10.19 17.34 0.59
N LEU A 167 -9.63 18.36 1.26
CA LEU A 167 -8.38 18.23 2.01
C LEU A 167 -8.51 17.22 3.15
N SER A 168 -9.64 17.21 3.85
CA SER A 168 -9.93 16.25 4.93
C SER A 168 -10.05 14.82 4.40
N ALA A 169 -10.71 14.63 3.25
CA ALA A 169 -10.81 13.35 2.58
C ALA A 169 -9.43 12.82 2.16
N MET A 170 -8.56 13.68 1.62
CA MET A 170 -7.18 13.30 1.29
C MET A 170 -6.40 12.85 2.53
N ALA A 171 -6.49 13.59 3.64
CA ALA A 171 -5.84 13.21 4.90
C ALA A 171 -6.34 11.87 5.44
N PHE A 172 -7.65 11.66 5.39
CA PHE A 172 -8.26 10.39 5.74
C PHE A 172 -7.73 9.25 4.86
N CYS A 173 -7.68 9.46 3.54
CA CYS A 173 -7.20 8.45 2.59
C CYS A 173 -5.75 8.06 2.86
N PHE A 174 -4.83 9.02 3.03
CA PHE A 174 -3.42 8.72 3.28
C PHE A 174 -3.19 7.99 4.60
N ASN A 175 -3.81 8.47 5.68
CA ASN A 175 -3.71 7.78 6.96
C ASN A 175 -4.26 6.35 6.88
N SER A 176 -5.39 6.16 6.19
CA SER A 176 -6.01 4.84 6.05
C SER A 176 -5.20 3.91 5.16
N LEU A 177 -4.61 4.42 4.07
CA LEU A 177 -3.77 3.62 3.18
C LEU A 177 -2.51 3.12 3.87
N ILE A 178 -1.87 3.93 4.73
CA ILE A 178 -0.73 3.47 5.57
C ILE A 178 -1.17 2.31 6.47
N LYS A 179 -2.33 2.44 7.12
CA LYS A 179 -2.85 1.38 7.99
C LYS A 179 -3.17 0.10 7.23
N GLU A 180 -3.83 0.19 6.07
CA GLU A 180 -4.09 -0.99 5.26
C GLU A 180 -2.80 -1.61 4.73
N MET A 181 -1.73 -0.83 4.53
CA MET A 181 -0.41 -1.35 4.14
C MET A 181 0.21 -2.17 5.25
N GLU A 182 0.08 -1.72 6.50
CA GLU A 182 0.49 -2.49 7.67
C GLU A 182 -0.30 -3.81 7.78
N GLU A 183 -1.61 -3.78 7.57
CA GLU A 183 -2.44 -5.00 7.57
C GLU A 183 -2.01 -6.02 6.50
N VAL A 184 -1.58 -5.56 5.31
CA VAL A 184 -0.99 -6.43 4.29
C VAL A 184 0.33 -7.03 4.79
N GLY A 185 1.20 -6.21 5.40
CA GLY A 185 2.46 -6.69 5.98
C GLY A 185 2.26 -7.73 7.08
N GLU A 186 1.28 -7.53 7.96
CA GLU A 186 0.89 -8.49 8.99
C GLU A 186 0.37 -9.79 8.38
N ALA A 187 -0.51 -9.72 7.38
CA ALA A 187 -1.02 -10.90 6.68
C ALA A 187 0.12 -11.72 6.02
N ILE A 188 1.12 -11.06 5.45
CA ILE A 188 2.29 -11.72 4.88
C ILE A 188 3.15 -12.38 5.97
N ARG A 189 3.31 -11.72 7.12
CA ARG A 189 4.04 -12.30 8.25
C ARG A 189 3.35 -13.54 8.79
N GLU A 190 2.03 -13.49 8.96
CA GLU A 190 1.22 -14.65 9.36
C GLU A 190 1.38 -15.81 8.37
N LEU A 191 1.36 -15.54 7.06
CA LEU A 191 1.60 -16.57 6.02
C LEU A 191 3.00 -17.19 6.15
N ILE A 192 4.03 -16.38 6.34
CA ILE A 192 5.42 -16.83 6.51
C ILE A 192 5.56 -17.70 7.78
N GLU A 193 4.94 -17.30 8.89
CA GLU A 193 4.97 -18.08 10.14
C GLU A 193 4.19 -19.39 10.01
N TRP A 194 3.03 -19.32 9.34
CA TRP A 194 2.22 -20.49 9.05
C TRP A 194 3.01 -21.51 8.21
N GLU A 195 3.69 -21.08 7.12
CA GLU A 195 4.53 -21.95 6.30
C GLU A 195 5.65 -22.61 7.12
N LYS A 196 6.28 -21.87 8.05
CA LYS A 196 7.31 -22.42 8.95
C LYS A 196 6.77 -23.47 9.91
N SER A 197 5.50 -23.39 10.34
CA SER A 197 4.92 -24.24 11.38
C SER A 197 4.67 -25.69 10.95
N PHE A 198 4.69 -25.99 9.65
CA PHE A 198 4.51 -27.34 9.11
C PHE A 198 5.83 -28.11 8.93
N PHE A 199 6.95 -27.57 9.44
CA PHE A 199 8.30 -28.15 9.37
C PHE A 199 9.07 -27.97 10.70
#